data_AF-A0A9E4IU15-F1
#
_entry.id   AF-A0A9E4IU15-F1
#
_cell.length_a   1.000
_cell.length_b   1.000
_cell.length_c   1.000
_cell.angle_alpha   90.00
_cell.angle_beta   90.00
_cell.angle_gamma   90.00
#
_symmetry.space_group_name_H-M   'P 1'
#
loop_
_entity.id
_entity.type
_entity.pdbx_description
1 polymer ?
#
loop_
_entity_poly.entity_id
_entity_poly.type
_entity_poly.pdbx_seq_one_letter_code
_entity_poly.pdbx_strand_id
1 'polypeptide(L)' 'MQLAFRFTWRALYAMHGVAEYWLVDPAAETVWVHRLRNGEPVVAHTFASGDTLCSPLLPGFALDGLGAFQRHRGQPREE' A
#
# COMPACT_ATOMS: atom_id res chain seq x y z
N MET A 1 32.99 0.36 7.90
CA MET A 1 31.80 0.40 8.77
C MET A 1 30.85 1.45 8.20
N GLN A 2 30.01 1.08 7.23
CA GLN A 2 29.13 2.02 6.54
C GLN A 2 27.82 2.08 7.32
N LEU A 3 27.68 3.10 8.17
CA LEU A 3 26.44 3.39 8.89
C LEU A 3 25.47 4.04 7.89
N ALA A 4 24.94 3.25 6.97
CA ALA A 4 23.76 3.64 6.21
C ALA A 4 22.60 3.62 7.21
N PHE A 5 22.21 4.81 7.67
CA PHE A 5 21.00 5.08 8.45
C PHE A 5 19.80 4.48 7.69
N ARG A 6 19.47 3.20 7.96
CA ARG A 6 18.55 2.41 7.14
C ARG A 6 17.12 2.70 7.58
N PHE A 7 16.60 3.87 7.22
CA PHE A 7 15.19 4.20 7.39
C PHE A 7 14.42 3.48 6.31
N THR A 8 13.71 2.43 6.74
CA THR A 8 12.76 1.75 5.86
C THR A 8 11.56 2.67 5.66
N TRP A 9 10.91 2.59 4.50
CA TRP A 9 9.67 3.33 4.21
C TRP A 9 8.63 3.14 5.32
N ARG A 10 8.52 1.93 5.86
CA ARG A 10 7.62 1.61 6.98
C ARG A 10 7.93 2.42 8.23
N ALA A 11 9.21 2.52 8.61
CA ALA A 11 9.64 3.29 9.77
C ALA A 11 9.41 4.80 9.56
N LEU A 12 9.62 5.30 8.34
CA LEU A 12 9.34 6.69 7.99
C LEU A 12 7.85 7.03 8.15
N TYR A 13 6.96 6.21 7.59
CA TYR A 13 5.52 6.42 7.70
C TYR A 13 5.02 6.33 9.16
N ALA A 14 5.57 5.41 9.94
CA ALA A 14 5.25 5.29 11.36
C ALA A 14 5.68 6.52 12.16
N MET A 15 6.91 7.01 11.95
CA MET A 15 7.44 8.21 12.60
C MET A 15 6.57 9.44 12.33
N HIS A 16 6.04 9.57 11.11
CA HIS A 16 5.18 10.69 10.73
C HIS A 16 3.69 10.47 11.06
N GLY A 17 3.34 9.37 11.74
CA GLY A 17 1.97 9.15 12.22
C GLY A 17 0.95 8.82 11.11
N VAL A 18 1.40 8.27 9.97
CA VAL A 18 0.49 7.88 8.88
C VAL A 18 -0.46 6.78 9.37
N ALA A 19 -1.74 7.12 9.48
CA ALA A 19 -2.75 6.26 10.08
C ALA A 19 -3.04 4.99 9.26
N GLU A 20 -2.94 5.09 7.92
CA GLU A 20 -3.10 3.98 6.99
C GLU A 20 -2.27 4.18 5.72
N TYR A 21 -1.61 3.13 5.23
CA TYR A 21 -0.97 3.10 3.91
C TYR A 21 -1.11 1.69 3.31
N TRP A 22 -1.15 1.61 1.98
CA TRP A 22 -1.36 0.34 1.28
C TRP A 22 -0.12 -0.04 0.47
N LEU A 23 0.27 -1.31 0.54
CA LEU A 23 1.27 -1.89 -0.35
C LEU A 23 0.55 -2.72 -1.39
N VAL A 24 0.74 -2.36 -2.65
CA VAL A 24 0.14 -3.05 -3.78
C VAL A 24 1.22 -3.88 -4.46
N ASP A 25 0.98 -5.18 -4.59
CA ASP A 25 1.77 -6.07 -5.45
C ASP A 25 0.91 -6.50 -6.65
N PRO A 26 1.09 -5.87 -7.82
CA PRO A 26 0.36 -6.21 -9.02
C PRO A 26 0.69 -7.60 -9.59
N ALA A 27 1.85 -8.16 -9.27
CA ALA A 27 2.25 -9.48 -9.76
C ALA A 27 1.59 -10.60 -8.94
N ALA A 28 1.46 -10.39 -7.62
CA ALA A 28 0.74 -11.27 -6.71
C ALA A 28 -0.76 -10.94 -6.62
N GLU A 29 -1.23 -9.93 -7.34
CA GLU A 29 -2.58 -9.40 -7.29
C GLU A 29 -3.09 -9.16 -5.85
N THR A 30 -2.23 -8.60 -5.00
CA THR A 30 -2.47 -8.48 -3.57
C THR A 30 -2.28 -7.04 -3.10
N VAL A 31 -3.14 -6.60 -2.17
CA VAL A 31 -2.99 -5.33 -1.46
C VAL A 31 -2.93 -5.58 0.04
N TRP A 32 -1.85 -5.16 0.69
CA TRP A 32 -1.75 -5.12 2.16
C TRP A 32 -2.08 -3.74 2.67
N VAL A 33 -3.15 -3.64 3.46
CA VAL A 33 -3.53 -2.40 4.15
C VAL A 33 -2.84 -2.39 5.50
N HIS A 34 -1.88 -1.50 5.68
CA HIS A 34 -1.24 -1.25 6.96
C HIS A 34 -1.93 -0.12 7.70
N ARG A 35 -2.19 -0.30 9.00
CA ARG A 35 -2.68 0.76 9.90
C ARG A 35 -1.72 0.97 11.05
N LEU A 36 -1.62 2.22 11.51
CA LEU A 36 -0.83 2.55 12.69
C LEU A 36 -1.54 2.07 13.96
N ARG A 37 -0.88 1.23 14.75
CA ARG A 37 -1.33 0.74 16.05
C ARG A 37 -0.17 0.84 17.03
N ASN A 38 -0.36 1.59 18.11
CA ASN A 38 0.65 1.78 19.17
C ASN A 38 2.02 2.22 18.61
N GLY A 39 2.03 3.10 17.61
CA GLY A 39 3.25 3.59 16.97
C GLY A 39 3.86 2.66 15.92
N GLU A 40 3.26 1.50 15.65
CA GLU A 40 3.76 0.55 14.67
C GLU A 40 2.76 0.29 13.53
N PRO A 41 3.24 0.17 12.26
CA PRO A 41 2.38 -0.15 11.14
C PRO A 41 2.16 -1.66 11.05
N VAL A 42 0.93 -2.08 11.34
CA VAL A 42 0.48 -3.48 11.32
C VAL A 42 -0.41 -3.75 10.10
N VAL A 43 -0.31 -4.93 9.51
CA VAL A 43 -1.25 -5.34 8.45
C VAL A 43 -2.63 -5.51 9.09
N ALA A 44 -3.58 -4.65 8.71
CA ALA A 44 -4.95 -4.68 9.18
C ALA A 44 -5.88 -5.47 8.26
N HIS A 45 -5.55 -5.53 6.97
CA HIS A 45 -6.28 -6.34 6.00
C HIS A 45 -5.38 -6.69 4.82
N THR A 46 -5.70 -7.81 4.16
CA THR A 46 -5.12 -8.23 2.90
C THR A 46 -6.27 -8.43 1.94
N PHE A 47 -6.23 -7.76 0.79
CA PHE A 47 -7.20 -7.92 -0.28
C PHE A 47 -6.54 -8.60 -1.47
N ALA A 48 -7.27 -9.49 -2.13
CA ALA A 48 -6.85 -10.21 -3.31
C ALA A 48 -7.66 -9.77 -4.55
N SER A 49 -7.31 -10.34 -5.70
CA SER A 49 -8.07 -10.19 -6.93
C SER A 49 -9.55 -10.54 -6.74
N GLY A 50 -10.43 -9.66 -7.23
CA GLY A 50 -11.88 -9.80 -7.10
C GLY A 50 -12.47 -9.23 -5.81
N ASP A 51 -11.66 -8.91 -4.80
CA ASP A 51 -12.15 -8.21 -3.61
C ASP A 51 -12.44 -6.73 -3.90
N THR A 52 -13.36 -6.16 -3.13
CA THR A 52 -13.57 -4.71 -3.05
C THR A 52 -12.79 -4.17 -1.85
N LEU A 53 -11.81 -3.31 -2.10
CA LEU A 53 -11.04 -2.67 -1.03
C LEU A 53 -11.83 -1.50 -0.46
N CYS A 54 -12.11 -1.56 0.85
CA CYS A 54 -12.73 -0.48 1.61
C CYS A 54 -11.80 0.00 2.74
N SER A 55 -11.91 1.28 3.11
CA SER A 55 -11.18 1.85 4.26
C SER A 55 -12.14 2.49 5.26
N PRO A 56 -12.14 2.06 6.54
CA PRO A 56 -12.85 2.75 7.61
C PRO A 56 -12.34 4.18 7.86
N LEU A 57 -11.10 4.51 7.44
CA LEU A 57 -10.58 5.87 7.55
C LEU A 57 -11.06 6.78 6.41
N LEU A 58 -11.58 6.19 5.33
CA LEU A 58 -12.15 6.89 4.19
C LEU A 58 -13.60 6.43 3.98
N PRO A 59 -14.56 6.89 4.81
CA PRO A 59 -15.95 6.46 4.69
C PRO A 59 -16.51 6.71 3.28
N GLY A 60 -17.14 5.69 2.70
CA GLY A 60 -17.65 5.73 1.33
C GLY A 60 -16.62 5.43 0.24
N PHE A 61 -15.34 5.25 0.60
CA PHE A 61 -14.34 4.75 -0.35
C PHE A 61 -14.53 3.24 -0.59
N ALA A 62 -14.62 2.88 -1.86
CA ALA A 62 -14.55 1.51 -2.34
C ALA A 62 -13.72 1.48 -3.64
N LEU A 63 -12.77 0.56 -3.72
CA LEU A 63 -12.04 0.27 -4.95
C LEU A 63 -12.44 -1.12 -5.43
N ASP A 64 -13.31 -1.14 -6.44
CA ASP A 64 -13.78 -2.35 -7.09
C ASP A 64 -12.76 -2.84 -8.12
N GLY A 65 -12.66 -4.16 -8.26
CA GLY A 65 -11.88 -4.75 -9.33
C GLY A 65 -10.36 -4.63 -9.11
N LEU A 66 -9.88 -5.00 -7.92
CA LEU A 66 -8.44 -5.25 -7.71
C LEU A 66 -7.87 -6.20 -8.79
N GLY A 67 -8.68 -7.02 -9.45
CA GLY A 67 -8.26 -7.82 -10.62
C GLY A 67 -7.83 -7.03 -11.86
N ALA A 68 -7.96 -5.70 -11.88
CA ALA A 68 -7.44 -4.83 -12.94
C ALA A 68 -6.03 -4.32 -12.64
N PHE A 69 -5.14 -5.18 -12.14
CA PHE A 69 -3.68 -4.93 -12.12
C PHE A 69 -3.11 -4.95 -13.54
N GLN A 70 -3.63 -4.06 -14.39
CA GLN A 70 -3.14 -3.88 -15.74
C GLN A 70 -1.73 -3.29 -15.63
N ARG A 71 -0.74 -4.06 -16.09
CA ARG A 71 0.58 -3.51 -16.39
C ARG A 71 0.37 -2.42 -17.42
N HIS A 72 0.47 -1.16 -17.00
CA HIS A 72 0.71 -0.09 -17.93
C HIS A 72 2.09 -0.35 -18.55
N ARG A 73 2.15 -1.07 -19.68
CA ARG A 73 3.35 -1.10 -20.51
C ARG A 73 3.65 0.36 -20.81
N GLY A 74 4.82 0.84 -20.38
CA GLY A 74 5.21 2.24 -20.59
C GLY A 74 4.96 2.61 -22.04
N GLN A 75 4.11 3.62 -22.28
CA GLN A 75 4.18 4.34 -23.54
C GLN A 75 5.60 4.91 -23.63
N PRO A 76 6.28 4.81 -24.79
CA PRO A 76 7.51 5.56 -25.00
C PRO A 76 7.24 7.01 -24.67
N ARG A 77 8.07 7.62 -23.81
CA ARG A 77 8.05 9.08 -23.69
C ARG A 77 8.57 9.61 -25.00
N GLU A 78 7.70 10.18 -25.83
CA GLU A 78 8.13 11.00 -26.96
C GLU A 78 8.85 12.21 -26.37
N GLU A 79 10.11 12.39 -26.76
CA GLU A 79 11.00 13.50 -26.39
C GLU A 79 10.68 14.77 -27.20
#